data_AF-A0A3M0LCD7-F1
#
_entry.id   AF-A0A3M0LCD7-F1
#
_cell.length_a   1.000
_cell.length_b   1.000
_cell.length_c   1.000
_cell.angle_alpha   90.00
_cell.angle_beta   90.00
_cell.angle_gamma   90.00
#
_symmetry.space_group_name_H-M   'P 1'
#
loop_
_entity.id
_entity.type
_entity.pdbx_description
1 polymer ?
#
loop_
_entity_poly.entity_id
_entity_poly.type
_entity_poly.pdbx_seq_one_letter_code
_entity_poly.pdbx_strand_id
1 'polypeptide(L)'
;MATSVKDNKKCFYKYINGKRKGKANLSSLLDEGVNLVTADEEKAEVLNAFFASVFSGKTTCLQDNCSLGLVGGVREQNGLPIIQEEAVRELLRCLDIHKSMAPDGIHPRVMRELADELAKPLSIIYQQSWLTGEVPDDWKLANVTPIHRKGGREDPSNYRPVSLTSVPDKIMEQFILSVITQFTGWPGSQAQPAWV
;
A
#
# COMPACT_ATOMS: atom_id res chain seq x y z
N MET A 1 -20.93 10.77 23.30
CA MET A 1 -20.58 9.49 23.97
C MET A 1 -19.97 9.65 25.37
N ALA A 2 -19.42 10.81 25.76
CA ALA A 2 -18.71 10.98 27.03
C ALA A 2 -19.58 11.15 28.29
N THR A 3 -20.90 11.38 28.17
CA THR A 3 -21.77 11.70 29.31
C THR A 3 -22.40 10.49 30.02
N SER A 4 -22.31 9.28 29.46
CA SER A 4 -23.02 8.08 29.98
C SER A 4 -22.11 7.06 30.70
N VAL A 5 -20.82 7.40 30.91
CA VAL A 5 -19.84 6.48 31.51
C VAL A 5 -20.08 6.25 33.01
N LYS A 6 -20.73 7.18 33.71
CA LYS A 6 -21.03 7.05 35.15
C LYS A 6 -22.04 5.94 35.46
N ASP A 7 -23.02 5.73 34.58
CA ASP A 7 -24.15 4.83 34.87
C ASP A 7 -23.94 3.39 34.34
N ASN A 8 -22.99 3.19 33.42
CA ASN A 8 -22.77 1.88 32.80
C ASN A 8 -21.29 1.49 32.69
N LYS A 9 -20.67 1.28 33.85
CA LYS A 9 -19.27 0.82 33.98
C LYS A 9 -19.03 -0.47 33.18
N LYS A 10 -20.00 -1.38 33.10
CA LYS A 10 -19.89 -2.63 32.32
C LYS A 10 -19.69 -2.38 30.82
N CYS A 11 -20.44 -1.44 30.22
CA CYS A 11 -20.25 -1.09 28.81
C CYS A 11 -18.90 -0.45 28.54
N PHE A 12 -18.41 0.39 29.45
CA PHE A 12 -17.06 0.98 29.36
C PHE A 12 -15.98 -0.10 29.41
N TYR A 13 -16.01 -0.99 30.41
CA TYR A 13 -15.04 -2.08 30.51
C TYR A 13 -15.19 -3.11 29.38
N LYS A 14 -16.39 -3.32 28.83
CA LYS A 14 -16.60 -4.15 27.62
C LYS A 14 -15.94 -3.53 26.39
N TYR A 15 -16.06 -2.22 26.21
CA TYR A 15 -15.38 -1.49 25.13
C TYR A 15 -13.85 -1.53 25.30
N ILE A 16 -13.35 -1.27 26.51
CA ILE A 16 -11.92 -1.31 26.83
C ILE A 16 -11.38 -2.74 26.69
N ASN A 17 -12.07 -3.78 27.18
CA ASN A 17 -11.64 -5.17 26.99
C ASN A 17 -11.74 -5.63 25.53
N GLY A 18 -12.70 -5.10 24.77
CA GLY A 18 -12.76 -5.29 23.31
C GLY A 18 -11.58 -4.67 22.58
N LYS A 19 -11.09 -3.52 23.07
CA LYS A 19 -9.87 -2.85 22.58
C LYS A 19 -8.58 -3.47 23.11
N ARG A 20 -8.59 -4.10 24.30
CA ARG A 20 -7.45 -4.81 24.91
C ARG A 20 -7.29 -6.24 24.43
N LYS A 21 -8.31 -6.86 23.84
CA LYS A 21 -8.13 -8.07 23.05
C LYS A 21 -7.31 -7.70 21.81
N GLY A 22 -6.00 -7.63 21.99
CA GLY A 22 -5.05 -7.70 20.89
C GLY A 22 -5.43 -8.92 20.06
N LYS A 23 -5.56 -8.70 18.75
CA LYS A 23 -5.65 -9.78 17.77
C LYS A 23 -4.53 -10.77 18.14
N ALA A 24 -4.87 -12.03 18.36
CA ALA A 24 -3.88 -13.03 18.77
C ALA A 24 -2.66 -12.92 17.84
N ASN A 25 -1.47 -12.78 18.44
CA ASN A 25 -0.20 -12.80 17.70
C ASN A 25 -0.20 -14.04 16.81
N LEU A 26 0.42 -13.92 15.63
CA LEU A 26 0.55 -15.01 14.68
C LEU A 26 0.93 -16.30 15.44
N SER A 27 0.23 -17.39 15.16
CA SER A 27 0.59 -18.70 15.69
C SER A 27 2.03 -19.04 15.31
N SER A 28 2.64 -19.93 16.07
CA SER A 28 4.00 -20.38 15.82
C SER A 28 4.19 -20.86 14.38
N LEU A 29 5.28 -20.45 13.75
CA LEU A 29 5.63 -20.78 12.37
C LEU A 29 6.69 -21.89 12.33
N LEU A 30 6.78 -22.60 11.22
CA LEU A 30 7.88 -23.51 10.93
C LEU A 30 8.90 -22.79 10.07
N ASP A 31 10.14 -22.77 10.53
CA ASP A 31 11.30 -22.32 9.76
C ASP A 31 11.75 -23.39 8.74
N GLU A 32 12.66 -23.04 7.82
CA GLU A 32 13.27 -23.94 6.82
C GLU A 32 13.88 -25.20 7.47
N GLY A 33 14.38 -25.08 8.71
CA GLY A 33 14.88 -26.20 9.52
C GLY A 33 13.82 -27.05 10.22
N VAL A 34 12.53 -26.84 9.97
CA VAL A 34 11.38 -27.49 10.65
C VAL A 34 11.29 -27.15 12.14
N ASN A 35 12.00 -26.11 12.58
CA ASN A 35 11.95 -25.64 13.96
C ASN A 35 10.72 -24.76 14.18
N LEU A 36 10.12 -24.89 15.36
CA LEU A 36 8.94 -24.11 15.74
C LEU A 36 9.35 -22.72 16.26
N VAL A 37 9.04 -21.70 15.47
CA VAL A 37 9.34 -20.29 15.75
C VAL A 37 8.19 -19.67 16.54
N THR A 38 8.51 -19.05 17.68
CA THR A 38 7.51 -18.49 18.59
C THR A 38 7.69 -16.99 18.85
N ALA A 39 8.91 -16.45 18.68
CA ALA A 39 9.20 -15.02 18.81
C ALA A 39 8.68 -14.25 17.58
N ASP A 40 8.17 -13.04 17.79
CA ASP A 40 7.51 -12.28 16.72
C ASP A 40 8.49 -11.74 15.67
N GLU A 41 9.74 -11.45 16.05
CA GLU A 41 10.82 -11.04 15.13
C GLU A 41 11.22 -12.18 14.20
N GLU A 42 11.53 -13.35 14.76
CA GLU A 42 11.86 -14.56 13.99
C GLU A 42 10.71 -14.96 13.04
N LYS A 43 9.44 -14.84 13.48
CA LYS A 43 8.29 -15.09 12.59
C LYS A 43 8.26 -14.12 11.41
N ALA A 44 8.57 -12.84 11.64
CA ALA A 44 8.61 -11.84 10.59
C ALA A 44 9.72 -12.15 9.58
N GLU A 45 10.89 -12.61 10.05
CA GLU A 45 12.01 -13.03 9.20
C GLU A 45 11.64 -14.24 8.34
N VAL A 46 11.05 -15.30 8.93
CA VAL A 46 10.60 -16.49 8.19
C VAL A 46 9.61 -16.12 7.08
N LEU A 47 8.62 -15.30 7.40
CA LEU A 47 7.65 -14.84 6.41
C LEU A 47 8.28 -13.96 5.34
N ASN A 48 9.19 -13.06 5.71
CA ASN A 48 9.89 -12.19 4.77
C ASN A 48 10.77 -12.99 3.81
N ALA A 49 11.55 -13.95 4.33
CA ALA A 49 12.37 -14.85 3.53
C ALA A 49 11.50 -15.64 2.53
N PHE A 50 10.38 -16.21 3.00
CA PHE A 50 9.44 -16.90 2.14
C PHE A 50 8.86 -15.96 1.06
N PHE A 51 8.34 -14.78 1.44
CA PHE A 51 7.77 -13.84 0.46
C PHE A 51 8.81 -13.38 -0.56
N ALA A 52 10.03 -13.04 -0.14
CA ALA A 52 11.12 -12.67 -1.04
C ALA A 52 11.47 -13.80 -2.01
N SER A 53 11.49 -15.06 -1.54
CA SER A 53 11.82 -16.22 -2.37
C SER A 53 10.84 -16.41 -3.54
N VAL A 54 9.55 -16.12 -3.34
CA VAL A 54 8.50 -16.25 -4.38
C VAL A 54 8.72 -15.25 -5.52
N PHE A 55 9.28 -14.07 -5.23
CA PHE A 55 9.56 -13.04 -6.22
C PHE A 55 10.99 -13.11 -6.78
N SER A 56 11.89 -13.87 -6.16
CA SER A 56 13.31 -13.99 -6.55
C SER A 56 13.54 -15.02 -7.69
N GLY A 57 12.53 -15.25 -8.54
CA GLY A 57 12.74 -15.98 -9.78
C GLY A 57 13.82 -15.27 -10.59
N LYS A 58 14.88 -16.00 -10.96
CA LYS A 58 16.10 -15.56 -11.66
C LYS A 58 15.80 -14.62 -12.84
N THR A 59 15.59 -13.34 -12.59
CA THR A 59 15.52 -12.30 -13.62
C THR A 59 16.95 -12.00 -14.03
N THR A 60 17.42 -12.65 -15.09
CA THR A 60 18.44 -12.04 -15.94
C THR A 60 17.80 -10.85 -16.64
N CYS A 61 17.51 -9.77 -15.92
CA CYS A 61 17.40 -8.48 -16.57
C CYS A 61 18.83 -8.08 -16.93
N LEU A 62 19.12 -8.03 -18.24
CA LEU A 62 20.37 -7.47 -18.74
C LEU A 62 20.51 -6.07 -18.13
N GLN A 63 21.57 -5.85 -17.38
CA GLN A 63 22.04 -4.50 -17.08
C GLN A 63 22.54 -3.90 -18.39
N ASP A 64 21.64 -3.35 -19.19
CA ASP A 64 22.01 -2.44 -20.25
C ASP A 64 21.90 -1.02 -19.73
N ASN A 65 23.08 -0.42 -19.55
CA ASN A 65 23.29 1.00 -19.36
C ASN A 65 22.73 1.75 -20.59
N CYS A 66 21.45 2.14 -20.58
CA CYS A 66 20.94 3.05 -21.59
C CYS A 66 21.29 4.50 -21.22
N SER A 67 22.42 4.93 -21.78
CA SER A 67 22.84 6.32 -21.83
C SER A 67 21.73 7.20 -22.44
N LEU A 68 21.40 8.29 -21.75
CA LEU A 68 20.44 9.32 -22.18
C LEU A 68 20.92 9.99 -23.49
N GLY A 69 20.45 9.47 -24.63
CA GLY A 69 20.72 9.98 -25.97
C GLY A 69 19.50 10.67 -26.55
N LEU A 70 19.52 12.00 -26.56
CA LEU A 70 18.54 12.86 -27.22
C LEU A 70 18.67 12.69 -28.75
N VAL A 71 17.76 11.94 -29.37
CA VAL A 71 17.57 11.92 -30.83
C VAL A 71 16.09 12.08 -31.12
N GLY A 72 15.77 13.14 -31.86
CA GLY A 72 14.42 13.53 -32.18
C GLY A 72 13.77 12.73 -33.30
N GLY A 73 12.43 12.76 -33.25
CA GLY A 73 11.55 12.64 -34.41
C GLY A 73 10.90 11.28 -34.59
N VAL A 74 9.71 11.07 -34.01
CA VAL A 74 8.47 10.70 -34.70
C VAL A 74 7.30 11.12 -33.78
N ARG A 75 6.31 11.83 -34.35
CA ARG A 75 5.05 12.16 -33.68
C ARG A 75 4.22 10.88 -33.51
N GLU A 76 4.04 10.43 -32.27
CA GLU A 76 2.83 9.71 -31.87
C GLU A 76 2.07 10.56 -30.86
N GLN A 77 0.91 11.04 -31.30
CA GLN A 77 -0.07 11.68 -30.44
C GLN A 77 -0.83 10.59 -29.69
N ASN A 78 -0.21 10.02 -28.67
CA ASN A 78 -0.90 9.64 -27.44
C ASN A 78 -0.28 10.55 -26.38
N GLY A 79 -0.89 11.71 -26.14
CA GLY A 79 -0.34 12.69 -25.20
C GLY A 79 -0.07 12.00 -23.86
N LEU A 80 1.13 12.17 -23.32
CA LEU A 80 1.46 11.76 -21.96
C LEU A 80 0.31 12.18 -21.03
N PRO A 81 -0.21 11.29 -20.17
CA PRO A 81 -1.28 11.66 -19.26
C PRO A 81 -0.76 12.80 -18.38
N ILE A 82 -1.42 13.96 -18.50
CA ILE A 82 -1.11 15.12 -17.69
C ILE A 82 -1.85 14.95 -16.37
N ILE A 83 -1.10 14.85 -15.28
CA ILE A 83 -1.68 14.70 -13.94
C ILE A 83 -2.15 16.08 -13.47
N GLN A 84 -3.48 16.30 -13.55
CA GLN A 84 -4.11 17.56 -13.17
C GLN A 84 -4.17 17.72 -11.65
N GLU A 85 -3.95 18.94 -11.17
CA GLU A 85 -4.06 19.29 -9.75
C GLU A 85 -5.48 18.99 -9.21
N GLU A 86 -6.51 19.26 -10.01
CA GLU A 86 -7.90 19.01 -9.67
C GLU A 86 -8.17 17.52 -9.43
N ALA A 87 -7.62 16.65 -10.28
CA ALA A 87 -7.78 15.20 -10.13
C ALA A 87 -7.11 14.71 -8.84
N VAL A 88 -5.90 15.22 -8.52
CA VAL A 88 -5.21 14.89 -7.26
C VAL A 88 -6.04 15.36 -6.06
N ARG A 89 -6.57 16.59 -6.12
CA ARG A 89 -7.42 17.17 -5.07
C ARG A 89 -8.67 16.34 -4.81
N GLU A 90 -9.34 15.89 -5.87
CA GLU A 90 -10.53 15.05 -5.77
C GLU A 90 -10.21 13.69 -5.14
N LEU A 91 -9.11 13.05 -5.55
CA LEU A 91 -8.65 11.80 -4.94
C LEU A 91 -8.31 11.96 -3.46
N LEU A 92 -7.63 13.06 -3.08
CA LEU A 92 -7.34 13.39 -1.69
C LEU A 92 -8.62 13.59 -0.87
N ARG A 93 -9.62 14.28 -1.42
CA ARG A 93 -10.91 14.52 -0.76
C ARG A 93 -11.73 13.24 -0.59
N CYS A 94 -11.60 12.29 -1.51
CA CYS A 94 -12.26 10.99 -1.48
C CYS A 94 -11.55 9.94 -0.62
N LEU A 95 -10.44 10.29 0.06
CA LEU A 95 -9.74 9.36 0.94
C LEU A 95 -10.63 8.84 2.07
N ASP A 96 -10.59 7.53 2.27
CA ASP A 96 -11.18 6.91 3.45
C ASP A 96 -10.32 7.22 4.69
N ILE A 97 -10.87 8.07 5.56
CA ILE A 97 -10.22 8.50 6.80
C ILE A 97 -10.14 7.43 7.88
N HIS A 98 -10.81 6.29 7.70
CA HIS A 98 -10.76 5.20 8.65
C HIS A 98 -9.64 4.20 8.34
N LYS A 99 -8.84 4.44 7.29
CA LYS A 99 -7.67 3.64 6.95
C LYS A 99 -6.52 3.84 7.92
N SER A 100 -5.70 2.79 8.05
CA SER A 100 -4.48 2.80 8.86
C SER A 100 -3.45 3.79 8.33
N MET A 101 -2.64 4.31 9.26
CA MET A 101 -1.45 5.10 8.95
C MET A 101 -0.40 4.21 8.25
N ALA A 102 0.23 4.74 7.22
CA ALA A 102 1.31 4.06 6.53
C ALA A 102 2.65 4.26 7.29
N PRO A 103 3.77 3.68 6.82
CA PRO A 103 5.09 3.84 7.47
C PRO A 103 5.54 5.29 7.61
N ASP A 104 5.01 6.18 6.77
CA ASP A 104 5.23 7.63 6.79
C ASP A 104 4.68 8.33 8.05
N GLY A 105 3.86 7.63 8.85
CA GLY A 105 3.23 8.20 10.05
C GLY A 105 2.17 9.27 9.74
N ILE A 106 1.72 9.39 8.49
CA ILE A 106 0.73 10.38 8.09
C ILE A 106 -0.65 9.73 8.06
N HIS A 107 -1.56 10.26 8.86
CA HIS A 107 -2.93 9.76 8.89
C HIS A 107 -3.70 10.27 7.64
N PRO A 108 -4.47 9.43 6.93
CA PRO A 108 -5.23 9.81 5.73
C PRO A 108 -6.13 11.04 5.94
N ARG A 109 -6.68 11.18 7.16
CA ARG A 109 -7.40 12.40 7.58
C ARG A 109 -6.60 13.67 7.36
N VAL A 110 -5.33 13.72 7.74
CA VAL A 110 -4.48 14.91 7.57
C VAL A 110 -4.38 15.29 6.09
N MET A 111 -4.16 14.31 5.22
CA MET A 111 -4.06 14.55 3.78
C MET A 111 -5.37 15.00 3.15
N ARG A 112 -6.51 14.49 3.65
CA ARG A 112 -7.83 14.93 3.21
C ARG A 112 -8.15 16.37 3.63
N GLU A 113 -7.85 16.73 4.87
CA GLU A 113 -8.09 18.09 5.37
C GLU A 113 -7.14 19.11 4.70
N LEU A 114 -5.92 18.70 4.33
CA LEU A 114 -4.94 19.52 3.62
C LEU A 114 -5.00 19.35 2.09
N ALA A 115 -6.08 18.78 1.55
CA ALA A 115 -6.15 18.45 0.13
C ALA A 115 -5.90 19.64 -0.79
N ASP A 116 -6.40 20.83 -0.42
CA ASP A 116 -6.24 22.04 -1.23
C ASP A 116 -4.79 22.55 -1.27
N GLU A 117 -4.05 22.39 -0.18
CA GLU A 117 -2.66 22.81 -0.07
C GLU A 117 -1.70 21.78 -0.69
N LEU A 118 -2.06 20.49 -0.60
CA LEU A 118 -1.22 19.39 -1.07
C LEU A 118 -1.42 19.04 -2.54
N ALA A 119 -2.57 19.38 -3.13
CA ALA A 119 -2.90 18.99 -4.51
C ALA A 119 -1.83 19.47 -5.51
N LYS A 120 -1.42 20.73 -5.41
CA LYS A 120 -0.45 21.33 -6.32
C LYS A 120 0.97 20.75 -6.20
N PRO A 121 1.58 20.67 -4.99
CA PRO A 121 2.91 20.06 -4.89
C PRO A 121 2.89 18.58 -5.28
N LEU A 122 1.84 17.83 -4.93
CA LEU A 122 1.74 16.42 -5.30
C LEU A 122 1.57 16.22 -6.81
N SER A 123 0.78 17.06 -7.52
CA SER A 123 0.64 16.94 -8.97
C SER A 123 1.97 17.14 -9.70
N ILE A 124 2.81 18.07 -9.22
CA ILE A 124 4.17 18.29 -9.75
C ILE A 124 5.04 17.05 -9.54
N ILE A 125 5.04 16.48 -8.33
CA ILE A 125 5.83 15.28 -8.01
C ILE A 125 5.35 14.10 -8.87
N TYR A 126 4.04 13.86 -8.96
CA TYR A 126 3.50 12.77 -9.78
C TYR A 126 3.85 12.93 -11.25
N GLN A 127 3.77 14.14 -11.79
CA GLN A 127 4.14 14.40 -13.17
C GLN A 127 5.62 14.13 -13.41
N GLN A 128 6.49 14.53 -12.47
CA GLN A 128 7.93 14.25 -12.54
C GLN A 128 8.20 12.75 -12.45
N SER A 129 7.54 12.03 -11.53
CA SER A 129 7.65 10.58 -11.41
C SER A 129 7.20 9.85 -12.66
N TRP A 130 6.13 10.33 -13.31
CA TRP A 130 5.68 9.78 -14.59
C TRP A 130 6.73 9.95 -15.70
N LEU A 131 7.38 11.11 -15.77
CA LEU A 131 8.35 11.42 -16.81
C LEU A 131 9.70 10.72 -16.60
N THR A 132 10.13 10.58 -15.36
CA THR A 132 11.43 10.00 -14.99
C THR A 132 11.36 8.49 -14.79
N GLY A 133 10.18 7.94 -14.50
CA GLY A 133 10.03 6.56 -14.04
C GLY A 133 10.51 6.33 -12.61
N GLU A 134 10.82 7.39 -11.87
CA GLU A 134 11.33 7.32 -10.51
C GLU A 134 10.32 7.90 -9.50
N VAL A 135 10.14 7.21 -8.37
CA VAL A 135 9.31 7.69 -7.26
C VAL A 135 10.18 8.05 -6.04
N PRO A 136 9.73 8.97 -5.17
CA PRO A 136 10.40 9.26 -3.91
C PRO A 136 10.70 8.01 -3.10
N ASP A 137 11.85 7.98 -2.41
CA ASP A 137 12.25 6.81 -1.62
C ASP A 137 11.26 6.50 -0.49
N ASP A 138 10.66 7.53 0.11
CA ASP A 138 9.61 7.38 1.13
C ASP A 138 8.39 6.59 0.62
N TRP A 139 8.12 6.61 -0.69
CA TRP A 139 6.99 5.89 -1.30
C TRP A 139 7.32 4.43 -1.58
N LYS A 140 8.61 4.09 -1.69
CA LYS A 140 9.09 2.70 -1.87
C LYS A 140 8.97 1.87 -0.58
N LEU A 141 8.69 2.53 0.55
CA LEU A 141 8.53 1.88 1.85
C LEU A 141 7.07 1.46 2.08
N ALA A 142 6.87 0.21 2.49
CA ALA A 142 5.56 -0.32 2.84
C ALA A 142 5.66 -1.23 4.07
N ASN A 143 4.63 -1.20 4.92
CA ASN A 143 4.52 -2.19 5.99
C ASN A 143 3.84 -3.45 5.43
N VAL A 144 4.55 -4.58 5.38
CA VAL A 144 4.02 -5.83 4.86
C VAL A 144 3.34 -6.60 5.99
N THR A 145 2.02 -6.74 5.90
CA THR A 145 1.24 -7.53 6.86
C THR A 145 0.92 -8.90 6.27
N PRO A 146 1.31 -10.01 6.92
CA PRO A 146 0.92 -11.35 6.50
C PRO A 146 -0.56 -11.61 6.81
N ILE A 147 -1.33 -12.02 5.80
CA ILE A 147 -2.73 -12.44 5.97
C ILE A 147 -2.84 -13.94 5.73
N HIS A 148 -3.24 -14.68 6.75
CA HIS A 148 -3.51 -16.12 6.64
C HIS A 148 -4.63 -16.38 5.61
N ARG A 149 -4.40 -17.37 4.74
CA ARG A 149 -5.38 -17.87 3.77
C ARG A 149 -6.12 -19.08 4.35
N LYS A 150 -5.70 -20.29 3.96
CA LYS A 150 -6.26 -21.59 4.34
C LYS A 150 -5.09 -22.52 4.65
N GLY A 151 -5.35 -23.67 5.27
CA GLY A 151 -4.30 -24.62 5.67
C GLY A 151 -3.74 -24.33 7.06
N GLY A 152 -2.64 -25.02 7.39
CA GLY A 152 -1.92 -24.87 8.65
C GLY A 152 -1.45 -23.43 8.86
N ARG A 153 -1.51 -22.93 10.10
CA ARG A 153 -1.05 -21.56 10.41
C ARG A 153 0.45 -21.49 10.66
N GLU A 154 1.07 -22.65 10.78
CA GLU A 154 2.49 -22.89 10.97
C GLU A 154 3.29 -22.81 9.67
N ASP A 155 2.64 -23.05 8.53
CA ASP A 155 3.27 -23.03 7.21
C ASP A 155 3.25 -21.60 6.61
N PRO A 156 4.42 -20.98 6.34
CA PRO A 156 4.52 -19.66 5.73
C PRO A 156 3.82 -19.54 4.37
N SER A 157 3.72 -20.63 3.61
CA SER A 157 3.10 -20.65 2.28
C SER A 157 1.58 -20.38 2.31
N ASN A 158 0.97 -20.58 3.48
CA ASN A 158 -0.44 -20.32 3.72
C ASN A 158 -0.75 -18.84 4.02
N TYR A 159 0.24 -17.96 3.92
CA TYR A 159 0.07 -16.52 4.11
C TYR A 159 0.25 -15.76 2.79
N ARG A 160 -0.50 -14.65 2.64
CA ARG A 160 -0.26 -13.66 1.59
C ARG A 160 0.32 -12.38 2.17
N PRO A 161 1.32 -11.78 1.53
CA PRO A 161 1.74 -10.43 1.89
C PRO A 161 0.67 -9.43 1.46
N VAL A 162 0.34 -8.47 2.33
CA VAL A 162 -0.42 -7.27 1.98
C VAL A 162 0.41 -6.06 2.38
N SER A 163 0.79 -5.26 1.39
CA SER A 163 1.58 -4.05 1.57
C SER A 163 0.68 -2.88 1.96
N LEU A 164 0.94 -2.28 3.10
CA LEU A 164 0.37 -1.01 3.49
C LEU A 164 1.32 0.10 3.04
N THR A 165 1.01 0.69 1.89
CA THR A 165 1.76 1.81 1.28
C THR A 165 1.25 3.17 1.73
N SER A 166 2.09 4.19 1.51
CA SER A 166 1.78 5.60 1.77
C SER A 166 0.56 6.07 0.97
N VAL A 167 -0.11 7.11 1.46
CA VAL A 167 -1.26 7.68 0.75
C VAL A 167 -0.86 8.32 -0.59
N PRO A 168 0.25 9.09 -0.68
CA PRO A 168 0.73 9.60 -1.96
C PRO A 168 1.00 8.49 -2.98
N ASP A 169 1.61 7.38 -2.55
CA ASP A 169 1.92 6.24 -3.41
C ASP A 169 0.64 5.60 -3.97
N LYS A 170 -0.37 5.35 -3.14
CA LYS A 170 -1.69 4.85 -3.58
C LYS A 170 -2.37 5.74 -4.60
N ILE A 171 -2.26 7.05 -4.45
CA ILE A 171 -2.84 8.00 -5.40
C ILE A 171 -2.11 7.88 -6.74
N MET A 172 -0.79 7.73 -6.74
CA MET A 172 -0.02 7.50 -7.96
C MET A 172 -0.42 6.18 -8.64
N GLU A 173 -0.59 5.10 -7.87
CA GLU A 173 -1.09 3.82 -8.38
C GLU A 173 -2.45 3.98 -9.08
N GLN A 174 -3.37 4.78 -8.54
CA GLN A 174 -4.67 5.05 -9.17
C GLN A 174 -4.52 5.73 -10.53
N PHE A 175 -3.59 6.68 -10.68
CA PHE A 175 -3.30 7.28 -11.98
C PHE A 175 -2.75 6.25 -12.97
N ILE A 176 -1.77 5.45 -12.55
CA ILE A 176 -1.19 4.39 -13.39
C ILE A 176 -2.27 3.39 -13.83
N LEU A 177 -3.11 2.93 -12.88
CA LEU A 177 -4.23 2.03 -13.14
C LEU A 177 -5.25 2.64 -14.10
N SER A 178 -5.57 3.93 -13.95
CA SER A 178 -6.51 4.62 -14.85
C SER A 178 -6.01 4.63 -16.30
N VAL A 179 -4.70 4.79 -16.49
CA VAL A 179 -4.07 4.77 -17.82
C VAL A 179 -4.06 3.36 -18.40
N ILE A 180 -3.63 2.36 -17.61
CA ILE A 180 -3.62 0.96 -18.05
C ILE A 180 -5.03 0.48 -18.41
N THR A 181 -6.04 0.82 -17.62
CA THR A 181 -7.43 0.44 -17.89
C THR A 181 -7.99 1.13 -19.14
N GLN A 182 -7.63 2.39 -19.38
CA GLN A 182 -7.97 3.10 -20.62
C GLN A 182 -7.38 2.39 -21.85
N PHE A 183 -6.10 1.98 -21.79
CA PHE A 183 -5.45 1.28 -22.90
C PHE A 183 -5.97 -0.14 -23.13
N THR A 184 -6.28 -0.86 -22.06
CA THR A 184 -6.75 -2.26 -22.14
C THR A 184 -8.24 -2.38 -22.44
N GLY A 185 -8.99 -1.26 -22.43
CA GLY A 185 -10.44 -1.25 -22.61
C GLY A 185 -11.20 -2.00 -21.50
N TRP A 186 -10.54 -2.25 -20.36
CA TRP A 186 -11.12 -2.99 -19.25
C TRP A 186 -12.07 -2.08 -18.46
N PRO A 187 -13.38 -2.37 -18.39
CA PRO A 187 -14.35 -1.56 -17.66
C PRO A 187 -14.21 -1.81 -16.15
N GLY A 188 -13.16 -1.26 -15.54
CA GLY A 188 -12.84 -1.43 -14.12
C GLY A 188 -13.50 -0.42 -13.17
N SER A 189 -14.14 0.64 -13.67
CA SER A 189 -14.53 1.79 -12.83
C SER A 189 -15.81 1.62 -12.00
N GLN A 190 -16.41 0.43 -11.91
CA GLN A 190 -17.53 0.16 -10.98
C GLN A 190 -17.23 -0.90 -9.92
N ALA A 191 -16.06 -1.54 -9.97
CA ALA A 191 -15.63 -2.40 -8.88
C ALA A 191 -14.70 -1.59 -7.97
N GLN A 192 -15.21 -1.18 -6.79
CA GLN A 192 -14.30 -0.96 -5.66
C GLN A 192 -13.38 -2.19 -5.57
N PRO A 193 -12.06 -2.04 -5.32
CA PRO A 193 -11.24 -3.21 -5.05
C PRO A 193 -11.87 -3.96 -3.88
N ALA A 194 -12.43 -5.14 -4.17
CA ALA A 194 -13.05 -6.04 -3.20
C ALA A 194 -11.97 -6.74 -2.35
N TRP A 195 -10.97 -5.97 -1.91
CA TRP A 195 -9.90 -6.37 -1.03
C TRP A 195 -9.63 -5.22 -0.06
N VAL A 196 -10.45 -5.18 0.99
CA VAL A 196 -10.16 -4.54 2.28
C VAL A 196 -10.53 -5.55 3.36
#